data_AF-A0A5C9E3K3-F1
#
_entry.id   AF-A0A5C9E3K3-F1
#
_cell.length_a   1.000
_cell.length_b   1.000
_cell.length_c   1.000
_cell.angle_alpha   90.00
_cell.angle_beta   90.00
_cell.angle_gamma   90.00
#
_symmetry.space_group_name_H-M   'P 1'
#
loop_
_entity.id
_entity.type
_entity.pdbx_description
1 polymer ?
#
loop_
_entity_poly.entity_id
_entity_poly.type
_entity_poly.pdbx_seq_one_letter_code
_entity_poly.pdbx_strand_id
1 'polypeptide(L)'
;MYQDEPATQYDHYRIAKTHEKQGRFDEALQSYAKAIHMDEDYAYAWYYKGLLHQKLGQNQEAVRCAERALKLEPKWEKHVQKIIEECSRK
;
A
#
# COMPACT_ATOMS: atom_id res chain seq x y z
N MET A 1 33.07 2.97 4.83
CA MET A 1 32.48 1.68 4.44
C MET A 1 30.98 1.86 4.62
N TYR A 2 30.31 2.40 3.59
CA TYR A 2 28.91 2.82 3.68
C TYR A 2 28.01 1.60 3.68
N GLN A 3 26.93 1.71 4.45
CA GLN A 3 25.94 0.69 4.77
C GLN A 3 25.32 0.07 3.51
N ASP A 4 25.70 -1.16 3.19
CA ASP A 4 24.77 -2.12 2.56
C ASP A 4 23.97 -2.78 3.68
N GLU A 5 23.11 -2.01 4.36
CA GLU A 5 22.02 -2.62 5.10
C GLU A 5 21.06 -3.20 4.06
N PRO A 6 20.67 -4.48 4.15
CA PRO A 6 19.76 -5.08 3.19
C PRO A 6 18.48 -4.24 3.18
N ALA A 7 18.09 -3.76 2.00
CA ALA A 7 16.89 -2.95 1.83
C ALA A 7 15.73 -3.66 2.55
N THR A 8 15.08 -2.94 3.47
CA THR A 8 13.97 -3.51 4.22
C THR A 8 12.66 -3.24 3.48
N GLN A 9 11.61 -3.96 3.86
CA GLN A 9 10.24 -3.61 3.50
C GLN A 9 9.92 -2.11 3.75
N TYR A 10 10.47 -1.53 4.81
CA TYR A 10 10.28 -0.13 5.18
C TYR A 10 10.94 0.84 4.20
N ASP A 11 12.10 0.49 3.65
CA ASP A 11 12.77 1.31 2.65
C ASP A 11 11.99 1.36 1.35
N HIS A 12 11.52 0.22 0.88
CA HIS A 12 10.63 0.16 -0.30
C HIS A 12 9.32 0.91 -0.08
N TYR A 13 8.75 0.85 1.12
CA TYR A 13 7.59 1.66 1.50
C TYR A 13 7.88 3.17 1.44
N ARG A 14 9.03 3.61 1.96
CA ARG A 14 9.44 5.04 1.89
C ARG A 14 9.66 5.50 0.46
N ILE A 15 10.27 4.65 -0.37
CA ILE A 15 10.45 4.91 -1.80
C ILE A 15 9.08 5.04 -2.47
N ALA A 16 8.14 4.11 -2.20
CA ALA A 16 6.78 4.15 -2.73
C ALA A 16 6.05 5.45 -2.39
N LYS A 17 6.11 5.88 -1.11
CA LYS A 17 5.57 7.18 -0.66
C LYS A 17 6.19 8.37 -1.40
N THR A 18 7.46 8.27 -1.75
CA THR A 18 8.18 9.32 -2.46
C THR A 18 7.74 9.40 -3.92
N HIS A 19 7.59 8.26 -4.61
CA HIS A 19 7.03 8.20 -5.96
C HIS A 19 5.58 8.68 -6.00
N GLU A 20 4.76 8.33 -5.00
CA GLU A 20 3.36 8.80 -4.88
C GLU A 20 3.31 10.34 -4.84
N LYS A 21 4.16 10.98 -4.05
CA LYS A 21 4.26 12.45 -3.96
C LYS A 21 4.70 13.10 -5.28
N GLN A 22 5.44 12.38 -6.10
CA GLN A 22 5.90 12.84 -7.41
C GLN A 22 4.88 12.55 -8.53
N GLY A 23 3.72 11.98 -8.20
CA GLY A 23 2.71 11.58 -9.19
C GLY A 23 3.08 10.33 -10.00
N ARG A 24 4.18 9.65 -9.63
CA ARG A 24 4.68 8.45 -10.31
C ARG A 24 4.00 7.21 -9.73
N PHE A 25 2.74 7.03 -10.07
CA PHE A 25 1.88 6.04 -9.41
C PHE A 25 2.28 4.59 -9.73
N ASP A 26 2.70 4.28 -10.96
CA ASP A 26 3.15 2.93 -11.32
C ASP A 26 4.41 2.50 -10.54
N GLU A 27 5.40 3.40 -10.42
CA GLU A 27 6.62 3.14 -9.64
C GLU A 27 6.31 3.01 -8.13
N ALA A 28 5.34 3.78 -7.64
CA ALA A 28 4.88 3.66 -6.26
C ALA A 28 4.22 2.30 -6.01
N LEU A 29 3.35 1.82 -6.92
CA LEU A 29 2.75 0.49 -6.84
C LEU A 29 3.80 -0.63 -6.87
N GLN A 30 4.80 -0.53 -7.75
CA GLN A 30 5.89 -1.50 -7.79
C GLN A 30 6.68 -1.51 -6.48
N SER A 31 6.93 -0.34 -5.90
CA SER A 31 7.66 -0.22 -4.64
C SER A 31 6.85 -0.77 -3.46
N TYR A 32 5.53 -0.53 -3.40
CA TYR A 32 4.67 -1.19 -2.42
C TYR A 32 4.64 -2.71 -2.60
N ALA A 33 4.59 -3.21 -3.85
CA ALA A 33 4.63 -4.64 -4.13
C ALA A 33 5.95 -5.28 -3.67
N LYS A 34 7.08 -4.59 -3.83
CA LYS A 34 8.38 -5.04 -3.28
C LYS A 34 8.38 -5.08 -1.76
N ALA A 35 7.80 -4.08 -1.10
CA ALA A 35 7.65 -4.08 0.35
C ALA A 35 6.82 -5.29 0.84
N ILE A 36 5.72 -5.58 0.15
CA ILE A 36 4.85 -6.75 0.43
C ILE A 36 5.58 -8.08 0.14
N HIS A 37 6.42 -8.13 -0.89
CA HIS A 37 7.18 -9.34 -1.22
C HIS A 37 8.26 -9.65 -0.18
N MET A 38 8.82 -8.61 0.45
CA MET A 38 9.78 -8.74 1.54
C MET A 38 9.09 -9.20 2.84
N ASP A 39 7.91 -8.66 3.11
CA ASP A 39 7.10 -9.00 4.27
C ASP A 39 5.61 -8.91 3.88
N GLU A 40 5.00 -10.08 3.75
CA GLU A 40 3.60 -10.19 3.36
C GLU A 40 2.64 -9.69 4.45
N ASP A 41 3.12 -9.62 5.69
CA ASP A 41 2.39 -9.15 6.86
C ASP A 41 2.54 -7.64 7.08
N TYR A 42 3.19 -6.93 6.15
CA TYR A 42 3.33 -5.48 6.21
C TYR A 42 2.03 -4.76 5.86
N ALA A 43 1.16 -4.63 6.85
CA ALA A 43 -0.16 -4.01 6.71
C ALA A 43 -0.08 -2.62 6.06
N TYR A 44 0.94 -1.81 6.38
CA TYR A 44 1.12 -0.47 5.81
C TYR A 44 1.24 -0.50 4.29
N ALA A 45 2.07 -1.38 3.71
CA ALA A 45 2.20 -1.44 2.26
C ALA A 45 0.90 -1.88 1.58
N TRP A 46 0.17 -2.84 2.17
CA TRP A 46 -1.17 -3.22 1.67
C TRP A 46 -2.16 -2.05 1.70
N TYR A 47 -2.22 -1.33 2.82
CA TYR A 47 -3.12 -0.19 2.99
C TYR A 47 -2.81 0.94 1.99
N TYR A 48 -1.55 1.35 1.88
CA TYR A 48 -1.18 2.43 0.97
C TYR A 48 -1.22 2.03 -0.51
N LYS A 49 -0.97 0.75 -0.84
CA LYS A 49 -1.23 0.22 -2.18
C LYS A 49 -2.72 0.30 -2.52
N GLY A 50 -3.60 -0.05 -1.57
CA GLY A 50 -5.05 0.07 -1.72
C GLY A 50 -5.52 1.51 -1.94
N LEU A 51 -5.01 2.46 -1.13
CA LEU A 51 -5.27 3.89 -1.33
C LEU A 51 -4.82 4.39 -2.71
N LEU A 52 -3.67 3.91 -3.18
CA LEU A 52 -3.16 4.30 -4.48
C LEU A 52 -4.04 3.74 -5.62
N HIS A 53 -4.49 2.49 -5.52
CA HIS A 53 -5.46 1.93 -6.46
C HIS A 53 -6.79 2.71 -6.44
N GLN A 54 -7.27 3.13 -5.27
CA GLN A 54 -8.46 3.97 -5.15
C GLN A 54 -8.27 5.31 -5.89
N LYS A 55 -7.12 5.96 -5.72
CA LYS A 55 -6.78 7.21 -6.44
C LYS A 55 -6.73 7.01 -7.96
N LEU A 56 -6.30 5.84 -8.42
CA LEU A 56 -6.28 5.45 -9.84
C LEU A 56 -7.66 5.02 -10.37
N GLY A 57 -8.71 5.00 -9.54
CA GLY A 57 -10.04 4.53 -9.90
C GLY A 57 -10.16 3.01 -10.01
N GLN A 58 -9.15 2.26 -9.57
CA GLN A 58 -9.10 0.80 -9.58
C GLN A 58 -9.74 0.25 -8.29
N ASN A 59 -11.05 0.49 -8.16
CA ASN A 59 -11.82 0.20 -6.95
C ASN A 59 -11.73 -1.27 -6.50
N GLN A 60 -11.75 -2.21 -7.44
CA GLN A 60 -11.66 -3.65 -7.11
C GLN A 60 -10.33 -4.01 -6.43
N GLU A 61 -9.21 -3.53 -6.96
CA GLU A 61 -7.89 -3.77 -6.39
C GLU A 61 -7.68 -3.02 -5.08
N ALA A 62 -8.26 -1.82 -4.96
CA ALA A 62 -8.27 -1.05 -3.73
C ALA A 62 -8.93 -1.82 -2.57
N VAL A 63 -10.12 -2.37 -2.81
CA VAL A 63 -10.86 -3.19 -1.83
C VAL A 63 -10.06 -4.43 -1.45
N ARG A 64 -9.54 -5.19 -2.41
CA ARG A 64 -8.72 -6.39 -2.14
C ARG A 64 -7.51 -6.09 -1.26
N CYS A 65 -6.78 -5.02 -1.57
CA CYS A 65 -5.62 -4.62 -0.78
C CYS A 65 -6.02 -4.17 0.63
N ALA A 66 -7.13 -3.43 0.76
CA ALA A 66 -7.62 -2.95 2.04
C ALA A 66 -8.12 -4.11 2.93
N GLU A 67 -8.82 -5.10 2.36
CA GLU A 67 -9.20 -6.34 3.06
C GLU A 67 -7.99 -7.12 3.57
N ARG A 68 -6.91 -7.20 2.79
CA ARG A 68 -5.66 -7.83 3.24
C ARG A 68 -5.04 -7.06 4.40
N ALA A 69 -4.96 -5.73 4.30
CA ALA A 69 -4.50 -4.89 5.41
C ALA A 69 -5.34 -5.07 6.68
N LEU A 70 -6.66 -5.21 6.54
CA LEU A 70 -7.58 -5.44 7.65
C LEU A 70 -7.37 -6.81 8.33
N LYS A 71 -7.08 -7.85 7.54
CA LYS A 71 -6.75 -9.18 8.08
C LYS A 71 -5.47 -9.15 8.91
N LEU A 72 -4.50 -8.33 8.52
CA LEU A 72 -3.20 -8.20 9.20
C LEU A 72 -3.30 -7.31 10.43
N GLU A 73 -3.98 -6.16 10.32
CA GLU A 73 -4.19 -5.24 11.43
C GLU A 73 -5.68 -4.90 11.58
N PRO A 74 -6.43 -5.69 12.38
CA PRO A 74 -7.86 -5.49 12.60
C PRO A 74 -8.22 -4.09 13.12
N LYS A 75 -7.31 -3.43 13.84
CA LYS A 75 -7.52 -2.08 14.37
C LYS A 75 -7.69 -1.03 13.27
N TRP A 76 -7.29 -1.34 12.04
CA TRP A 76 -7.44 -0.44 10.90
C TRP A 76 -8.78 -0.57 10.19
N GLU A 77 -9.71 -1.36 10.73
CA GLU A 77 -11.10 -1.51 10.24
C GLU A 77 -11.70 -0.18 9.78
N LYS A 78 -11.70 0.84 10.62
CA LYS A 78 -12.27 2.15 10.28
C LYS A 78 -11.59 2.82 9.07
N HIS A 79 -10.28 2.65 8.94
CA HIS A 79 -9.51 3.23 7.82
C HIS A 79 -9.76 2.46 6.52
N VAL A 80 -9.76 1.13 6.59
CA VAL A 80 -10.03 0.24 5.45
C VAL A 80 -11.48 0.37 4.98
N GLN A 81 -12.43 0.40 5.91
CA GLN A 81 -13.86 0.51 5.61
C GLN A 81 -14.17 1.80 4.86
N LYS A 82 -13.46 2.89 5.16
CA LYS A 82 -13.56 4.13 4.38
C LYS A 82 -13.17 3.92 2.91
N ILE A 83 -12.05 3.23 2.66
CA ILE A 83 -11.60 2.91 1.29
C ILE A 83 -12.67 2.08 0.57
N ILE A 84 -13.20 1.06 1.24
CA ILE A 84 -14.21 0.15 0.68
C ILE A 84 -15.51 0.90 0.37
N GLU A 85 -15.99 1.74 1.28
CA GLU A 85 -17.20 2.54 1.11
C GLU A 85 -17.05 3.54 -0.05
N GLU A 86 -15.92 4.25 -0.11
CA GLU A 86 -15.63 5.20 -1.19
C GLU A 86 -15.49 4.51 -2.56
N CYS A 87 -14.95 3.28 -2.59
CA CYS A 87 -14.88 2.46 -3.80
C CYS A 87 -16.24 1.90 -4.23
N SER A 88 -17.17 1.70 -3.29
CA SER A 88 -18.51 1.17 -3.56
C SER A 88 -19.54 2.25 -3.92
N ARG A 89 -19.24 3.53 -3.66
CA ARG A 89 -20.11 4.69 -3.94
C ARG A 89 -20.01 5.25 -5.36
N LYS A 90 -19.22 4.65 -6.26
CA LYS A 90 -19.05 5.08 -7.65
C LYS A 90 -19.52 4.00 -8.60
#